data_AF-A0A258ZYX4-F1
#
_entry.id   AF-A0A258ZYX4-F1
#
_cell.length_a   1.000
_cell.length_b   1.000
_cell.length_c   1.000
_cell.angle_alpha   90.00
_cell.angle_beta   90.00
_cell.angle_gamma   90.00
#
_symmetry.space_group_name_H-M   'P 1'
#
loop_
_entity.id
_entity.type
_entity.pdbx_description
1 polymer ?
#
loop_
_entity_poly.entity_id
_entity_poly.type
_entity_poly.pdbx_seq_one_letter_code
_entity_poly.pdbx_strand_id
1 'polypeptide(L)'
;MTLASLHALIGYTFNSPTLLQLAVTHRSFSGNNNERLEFLGDGVLNFIVAHQLYHRFAKLPEGDLSRLRAQLVKESSLCDIALTLHLGDYLKLGEGELKSAGWRRPSILADGLEAIVGAVYLDGGFAAAE
;
A
#
# COMPACT_ATOMS: atom_id res chain seq x y z
N MET A 1 6.41 16.72 -3.74
CA MET A 1 4.96 16.91 -3.46
C MET A 1 4.75 17.01 -1.95
N THR A 2 3.58 17.41 -1.45
CA THR A 2 3.32 17.50 0.01
C THR A 2 2.45 16.34 0.47
N LEU A 3 2.62 15.83 1.69
CA LEU A 3 1.75 14.75 2.18
C LEU A 3 0.27 15.14 2.18
N ALA A 4 -0.06 16.43 2.25
CA ALA A 4 -1.43 16.92 2.10
C ALA A 4 -2.06 16.52 0.75
N SER A 5 -1.31 16.55 -0.37
CA SER A 5 -1.85 16.12 -1.67
C SER A 5 -2.04 14.61 -1.75
N LEU A 6 -1.24 13.83 -1.03
CA LEU A 6 -1.36 12.38 -0.99
C LEU A 6 -2.66 11.92 -0.29
N HIS A 7 -3.13 12.65 0.72
CA HIS A 7 -4.45 12.37 1.34
C HIS A 7 -5.58 12.41 0.33
N ALA A 8 -5.58 13.40 -0.57
CA ALA A 8 -6.59 13.53 -1.61
C ALA A 8 -6.51 12.41 -2.65
N LEU A 9 -5.29 11.97 -3.01
CA LEU A 9 -5.08 10.88 -3.95
C LEU A 9 -5.52 9.52 -3.39
N ILE A 10 -5.26 9.26 -2.10
CA ILE A 10 -5.70 8.05 -1.40
C ILE A 10 -7.21 8.10 -1.10
N GLY A 11 -7.81 9.29 -1.03
CA GLY A 11 -9.20 9.46 -0.62
C GLY A 11 -9.43 9.31 0.89
N TYR A 12 -8.36 9.41 1.69
CA TYR A 12 -8.41 9.25 3.15
C TYR A 12 -7.65 10.38 3.85
N THR A 13 -8.27 10.99 4.86
CA THR A 13 -7.63 12.00 5.72
C THR A 13 -7.22 11.35 7.04
N PHE A 14 -5.91 11.27 7.30
CA PHE A 14 -5.40 10.61 8.50
C PHE A 14 -5.66 11.45 9.75
N ASN A 15 -6.19 10.81 10.79
CA ASN A 15 -6.29 11.38 12.13
C ASN A 15 -4.90 11.52 12.77
N SER A 16 -4.00 10.57 12.49
CA SER A 16 -2.61 10.59 12.89
C SER A 16 -1.68 10.77 11.68
N PRO A 17 -1.24 12.01 11.37
CA PRO A 17 -0.36 12.28 10.22
C PRO A 17 0.98 11.53 10.26
N THR A 18 1.40 11.07 11.45
CA THR A 18 2.64 10.31 11.63
C THR A 18 2.55 8.91 11.01
N LEU A 19 1.35 8.33 10.90
CA LEU A 19 1.15 7.04 10.24
C LEU A 19 1.44 7.13 8.74
N LEU A 20 0.89 8.14 8.05
CA LEU A 20 1.21 8.36 6.65
C LEU A 20 2.69 8.67 6.43
N GLN A 21 3.30 9.46 7.33
CA GLN A 21 4.74 9.73 7.27
C GLN A 21 5.57 8.45 7.41
N LEU A 22 5.17 7.53 8.30
CA LEU A 22 5.83 6.25 8.49
C LEU A 22 5.65 5.35 7.26
N ALA A 23 4.43 5.27 6.72
CA ALA A 23 4.10 4.44 5.55
C ALA A 23 4.94 4.77 4.32
N VAL A 24 5.28 6.04 4.11
CA VAL A 24 6.15 6.47 2.99
C VAL A 24 7.64 6.50 3.33
N THR A 25 8.06 5.99 4.49
CA THR A 25 9.47 5.98 4.91
C THR A 25 10.11 4.63 4.65
N HIS A 26 10.96 4.55 3.63
CA HIS A 26 11.69 3.31 3.30
C HIS A 26 12.85 3.05 4.27
N ARG A 27 13.18 1.77 4.49
CA ARG A 27 14.30 1.33 5.35
C ARG A 27 15.65 1.97 5.03
N SER A 28 15.88 2.37 3.78
CA SER A 28 17.13 3.06 3.38
C SER A 28 17.24 4.47 3.96
N PHE A 29 16.13 5.08 4.37
CA PHE A 29 16.07 6.45 4.88
C PHE A 29 16.17 6.50 6.41
N SER A 30 15.54 5.55 7.09
CA SER A 30 15.46 5.50 8.56
C SER A 30 15.31 4.06 9.06
N GLY A 31 15.80 3.77 10.27
CA GLY A 31 15.51 2.51 10.97
C GLY A 31 14.07 2.40 11.48
N ASN A 32 13.39 3.53 11.68
CA ASN A 32 11.94 3.57 11.87
C ASN A 32 11.29 3.76 10.49
N ASN A 33 10.78 2.67 9.92
CA ASN A 33 10.39 2.56 8.52
C ASN A 33 9.04 1.87 8.34
N ASN A 34 8.64 1.69 7.08
CA ASN A 34 7.35 1.16 6.68
C ASN A 34 7.23 -0.38 6.71
N GLU A 35 8.29 -1.16 6.95
CA GLU A 35 8.27 -2.64 6.82
C GLU A 35 7.21 -3.30 7.74
N ARG A 36 6.98 -2.74 8.93
CA ARG A 36 5.91 -3.25 9.83
C ARG A 36 4.50 -2.90 9.35
N LEU A 37 4.34 -1.75 8.70
CA LEU A 37 3.07 -1.33 8.13
C LEU A 37 2.77 -2.12 6.86
N GLU A 38 3.78 -2.34 6.02
CA GLU A 38 3.74 -3.21 4.84
C GLU A 38 3.27 -4.61 5.25
N PHE A 39 3.94 -5.25 6.22
CA PHE A 39 3.56 -6.57 6.72
C PHE A 39 2.08 -6.65 7.17
N LEU A 40 1.60 -5.64 7.91
CA LEU A 40 0.20 -5.59 8.32
C LEU A 40 -0.72 -5.34 7.12
N GLY A 41 -0.31 -4.44 6.23
CA GLY A 41 -1.02 -3.99 5.05
C GLY A 41 -1.25 -5.10 4.04
N ASP A 42 -0.26 -5.95 3.78
CA ASP A 42 -0.39 -7.14 2.92
C ASP A 42 -1.50 -8.07 3.44
N GLY A 43 -1.52 -8.35 4.74
CA GLY A 43 -2.56 -9.17 5.38
C GLY A 43 -3.95 -8.55 5.27
N VAL A 44 -4.06 -7.24 5.53
CA VAL A 44 -5.31 -6.48 5.41
C VAL A 44 -5.80 -6.45 3.96
N LEU A 45 -4.93 -6.15 3.01
CA LEU A 45 -5.24 -6.10 1.58
C LEU A 45 -5.70 -7.47 1.06
N ASN A 46 -5.01 -8.55 1.43
CA ASN A 46 -5.44 -9.90 1.11
C ASN A 46 -6.85 -10.20 1.64
N PHE A 47 -7.16 -9.77 2.86
CA PHE A 47 -8.48 -9.96 3.45
C PHE A 47 -9.55 -9.13 2.73
N ILE A 48 -9.33 -7.84 2.50
CA ILE A 48 -10.25 -6.95 1.78
C ILE A 48 -10.57 -7.54 0.40
N VAL A 49 -9.54 -7.91 -0.37
CA VAL A 49 -9.74 -8.48 -1.70
C VAL A 49 -10.49 -9.82 -1.63
N ALA A 50 -10.17 -10.68 -0.66
CA ALA A 50 -10.91 -11.93 -0.47
C ALA A 50 -12.39 -11.69 -0.13
N HIS A 51 -12.66 -10.75 0.78
CA HIS A 51 -14.00 -10.35 1.20
C HIS A 51 -14.82 -9.83 0.01
N GLN A 52 -14.25 -8.93 -0.77
CA GLN A 52 -14.88 -8.37 -1.97
C GLN A 52 -15.15 -9.44 -3.04
N LEU A 53 -14.18 -10.33 -3.31
CA LEU A 53 -14.35 -11.41 -4.28
C LEU A 53 -15.43 -12.41 -3.85
N TYR A 54 -15.47 -12.77 -2.55
CA TYR A 54 -16.49 -13.67 -1.99
C TYR A 54 -17.90 -13.13 -2.23
N HIS A 55 -18.13 -11.85 -1.93
CA HIS A 55 -19.44 -11.22 -2.10
C HIS A 55 -19.79 -10.97 -3.58
N ARG A 56 -18.80 -10.60 -4.39
CA ARG A 56 -19.01 -10.27 -5.81
C ARG A 56 -19.28 -11.51 -6.68
N PHE A 57 -18.67 -12.64 -6.36
CA PHE A 57 -18.66 -13.83 -7.19
C PHE A 57 -19.14 -15.09 -6.46
N ALA A 58 -20.37 -15.06 -5.93
CA ALA A 58 -20.97 -16.12 -5.13
C ALA A 58 -21.03 -17.54 -5.76
N LYS A 59 -20.75 -17.67 -7.06
CA LYS A 59 -20.78 -18.95 -7.79
C LYS A 59 -19.39 -19.47 -8.17
N LEU A 60 -18.34 -18.67 -7.98
CA LEU A 60 -16.99 -19.11 -8.30
C LEU A 60 -16.49 -20.08 -7.22
N PRO A 61 -15.81 -21.18 -7.60
CA PRO A 61 -15.17 -22.07 -6.65
C PRO A 61 -13.98 -21.37 -5.99
N GLU A 62 -13.58 -21.88 -4.82
CA GLU A 62 -12.49 -21.32 -4.01
C GLU A 62 -11.18 -21.15 -4.82
N GLY A 63 -10.80 -22.14 -5.64
CA GLY A 63 -9.58 -22.06 -6.43
C GLY A 63 -9.54 -20.90 -7.43
N ASP A 64 -10.69 -20.56 -8.03
CA ASP A 64 -10.80 -19.41 -8.92
C ASP A 64 -10.74 -18.08 -8.14
N LEU A 65 -11.40 -18.02 -6.98
CA LEU A 65 -11.32 -16.85 -6.08
C LEU A 65 -9.89 -16.60 -5.60
N SER A 66 -9.19 -17.66 -5.19
CA SER A 66 -7.79 -17.61 -4.76
C SER A 66 -6.86 -17.14 -5.89
N ARG A 67 -7.08 -17.62 -7.12
CA ARG A 67 -6.33 -17.16 -8.31
C ARG A 67 -6.59 -15.69 -8.63
N LEU A 68 -7.85 -15.25 -8.56
CA LEU A 68 -8.22 -13.84 -8.78
C LEU A 68 -7.58 -12.94 -7.71
N ARG A 69 -7.67 -13.32 -6.43
CA ARG A 69 -7.02 -12.59 -5.34
C ARG A 69 -5.53 -12.43 -5.61
N ALA A 70 -4.83 -13.54 -5.89
CA ALA A 70 -3.40 -13.52 -6.17
C ALA A 70 -3.03 -12.63 -7.36
N GLN A 71 -3.90 -12.53 -8.37
CA GLN A 71 -3.69 -11.62 -9.50
C GLN A 71 -3.91 -10.14 -9.15
N LEU A 72 -4.79 -9.84 -8.19
CA LEU A 72 -5.08 -8.46 -7.77
C LEU A 72 -4.03 -7.94 -6.79
N VAL A 73 -3.52 -8.78 -5.89
CA VAL A 73 -2.55 -8.38 -4.85
C VAL A 73 -1.08 -8.62 -5.23
N LYS A 74 -0.79 -9.06 -6.45
CA LYS A 74 0.61 -9.23 -6.89
C LYS A 74 1.31 -7.88 -7.06
N GLU A 75 2.63 -7.88 -6.88
CA GLU A 75 3.50 -6.70 -7.00
C GLU A 75 3.21 -5.85 -8.26
N SER A 76 3.08 -6.45 -9.44
CA SER A 76 2.81 -5.70 -10.67
C SER A 76 1.50 -4.90 -10.61
N SER A 77 0.43 -5.49 -10.09
CA SER A 77 -0.86 -4.81 -9.95
C SER A 77 -0.79 -3.66 -8.93
N LEU A 78 -0.07 -3.89 -7.82
CA LEU A 78 0.12 -2.87 -6.78
C LEU A 78 1.02 -1.73 -7.25
N CYS A 79 2.09 -2.04 -7.98
CA CYS A 79 2.96 -1.06 -8.61
C CYS A 79 2.17 -0.19 -9.59
N ASP A 80 1.30 -0.78 -10.43
CA ASP A 80 0.47 -0.01 -11.36
C ASP A 80 -0.41 1.01 -10.62
N ILE A 81 -1.05 0.60 -9.52
CA ILE A 81 -1.83 1.50 -8.66
C ILE A 81 -0.94 2.59 -8.04
N ALA A 82 0.20 2.21 -7.47
CA ALA A 82 1.14 3.15 -6.86
C ALA A 82 1.65 4.20 -7.87
N LEU A 83 1.82 3.83 -9.14
CA LEU A 83 2.17 4.76 -10.23
C LEU A 83 1.03 5.74 -10.53
N THR A 84 -0.23 5.30 -10.53
CA THR A 84 -1.38 6.22 -10.70
C THR A 84 -1.50 7.23 -9.57
N LEU A 85 -1.06 6.86 -8.36
CA LEU A 85 -1.02 7.74 -7.19
C LEU A 85 0.23 8.62 -7.15
N HIS A 86 1.13 8.49 -8.13
CA HIS A 86 2.45 9.13 -8.12
C HIS A 86 3.23 8.86 -6.81
N LEU A 87 3.07 7.66 -6.24
CA LEU A 87 3.56 7.36 -4.88
C LEU A 87 5.07 7.58 -4.73
N GLY A 88 5.84 7.31 -5.78
CA GLY A 88 7.29 7.53 -5.81
C GLY A 88 7.72 8.96 -5.42
N ASP A 89 6.90 9.96 -5.70
CA ASP A 89 7.18 11.38 -5.39
C ASP A 89 7.04 11.72 -3.90
N TYR A 90 6.47 10.81 -3.12
CA TYR A 90 6.24 10.95 -1.68
C TYR A 90 7.16 10.06 -0.83
N LEU A 91 7.79 9.06 -1.43
CA LEU A 91 8.66 8.13 -0.72
C LEU A 91 9.93 8.84 -0.20
N LYS A 92 10.23 8.61 1.07
CA LYS A 92 11.49 9.01 1.68
C LYS A 92 12.49 7.87 1.51
N LEU A 93 13.48 8.12 0.68
CA LEU A 93 14.53 7.17 0.32
C LEU A 93 15.89 7.72 0.74
N GLY A 94 16.79 6.82 1.15
CA GLY A 94 18.18 7.17 1.43
C GLY A 94 18.95 7.51 0.15
N GLU A 95 20.08 8.20 0.27
CA GLU A 95 20.82 8.72 -0.87
C GLU A 95 21.24 7.62 -1.88
N GLY A 96 21.67 6.45 -1.39
CA GLY A 96 22.03 5.32 -2.25
C GLY A 96 20.84 4.77 -3.04
N GLU A 97 19.67 4.70 -2.40
CA GLU A 97 18.42 4.23 -3.02
C GLU A 97 17.88 5.25 -4.04
N LEU A 98 18.06 6.55 -3.79
CA LEU A 98 17.75 7.60 -4.76
C LEU A 98 18.66 7.51 -5.99
N LYS A 99 19.97 7.28 -5.81
CA LYS A 99 20.94 7.15 -6.90
C LYS A 99 20.65 5.95 -7.81
N SER A 100 20.11 4.87 -7.27
CA SER A 100 19.68 3.70 -8.03
C SER A 100 18.25 3.79 -8.56
N ALA A 101 17.62 4.96 -8.42
CA ALA A 101 16.23 5.25 -8.82
C ALA A 101 15.20 4.31 -8.16
N GLY A 102 15.35 4.06 -6.85
CA GLY A 102 14.41 3.23 -6.08
C GLY A 102 12.98 3.78 -6.03
N TRP A 103 12.78 5.08 -6.24
CA TRP A 103 11.45 5.72 -6.27
C TRP A 103 10.55 5.26 -7.43
N ARG A 104 11.12 4.55 -8.42
CA ARG A 104 10.40 3.91 -9.52
C ARG A 104 10.54 2.38 -9.51
N ARG A 105 11.12 1.78 -8.46
CA ARG A 105 11.28 0.33 -8.38
C ARG A 105 9.91 -0.30 -8.06
N PRO A 106 9.46 -1.31 -8.83
CA PRO A 106 8.16 -1.93 -8.62
C PRO A 106 7.94 -2.44 -7.19
N SER A 107 8.91 -3.16 -6.63
CA SER A 107 8.82 -3.67 -5.25
C SER A 107 8.62 -2.54 -4.23
N ILE A 108 9.47 -1.49 -4.26
CA ILE A 108 9.38 -0.37 -3.32
C ILE A 108 8.03 0.36 -3.43
N LEU A 109 7.48 0.49 -4.64
CA LEU A 109 6.18 1.10 -4.87
C LEU A 109 5.03 0.22 -4.34
N ALA A 110 5.09 -1.10 -4.56
CA ALA A 110 4.13 -2.05 -4.02
C ALA A 110 4.18 -2.07 -2.48
N ASP A 111 5.36 -2.20 -1.88
CA ASP A 111 5.56 -2.21 -0.43
C ASP A 111 5.04 -0.90 0.20
N GLY A 112 5.29 0.24 -0.46
CA GLY A 112 4.77 1.54 -0.04
C GLY A 112 3.24 1.62 -0.07
N LEU A 113 2.60 1.02 -1.08
CA LEU A 113 1.14 0.96 -1.18
C LEU A 113 0.55 0.07 -0.08
N GLU A 114 1.13 -1.10 0.17
CA GLU A 114 0.73 -1.99 1.26
C GLU A 114 0.89 -1.29 2.61
N ALA A 115 2.00 -0.60 2.83
CA ALA A 115 2.20 0.17 4.04
C ALA A 115 1.15 1.29 4.24
N ILE A 116 0.69 1.92 3.15
CA ILE A 116 -0.41 2.88 3.21
C ILE A 116 -1.71 2.18 3.62
N VAL A 117 -2.04 1.02 3.05
CA VAL A 117 -3.22 0.23 3.45
C VAL A 117 -3.16 -0.13 4.93
N GLY A 118 -2.01 -0.61 5.40
CA GLY A 118 -1.78 -0.90 6.82
C GLY A 118 -1.93 0.33 7.72
N ALA A 119 -1.46 1.50 7.26
CA ALA A 119 -1.61 2.77 7.98
C ALA A 119 -3.07 3.23 8.05
N VAL A 120 -3.82 3.16 6.96
CA VAL A 120 -5.26 3.50 6.93
C VAL A 120 -6.03 2.58 7.87
N TYR A 121 -5.74 1.27 7.85
CA TYR A 121 -6.37 0.32 8.75
C TYR A 121 -6.10 0.63 10.23
N LEU A 122 -4.88 1.01 10.60
CA LEU A 122 -4.56 1.39 11.98
C LEU A 122 -5.23 2.70 12.41
N ASP A 123 -5.42 3.63 11.48
CA ASP A 123 -5.97 4.95 11.77
C ASP A 123 -7.50 4.97 11.81
N GLY A 124 -8.16 4.25 10.89
CA GLY A 124 -9.60 4.29 10.66
C GLY A 124 -10.32 2.95 10.76
N GLY A 125 -9.60 1.85 10.98
CA GLY A 125 -10.16 0.50 11.04
C GLY A 125 -10.51 -0.08 9.66
N PHE A 126 -11.15 -1.27 9.68
CA PHE A 126 -11.47 -2.00 8.45
C PHE A 126 -12.36 -1.21 7.49
N ALA A 127 -13.40 -0.53 8.00
CA ALA A 127 -14.33 0.22 7.17
C ALA A 127 -13.70 1.42 6.43
N ALA A 128 -12.57 1.93 6.91
CA ALA A 128 -11.82 2.98 6.23
C ALA A 128 -10.81 2.43 5.21
N ALA A 129 -10.36 1.19 5.43
CA ALA A 129 -9.37 0.53 4.57
C ALA A 129 -10.01 -0.18 3.36
N GLU A 130 -11.27 -0.63 3.49
CA GLU A 130 -12.05 -1.30 2.43
C GLU A 130 -12.58 -0.35 1.34
#